data_AF-A0A8S2U3L9-F1
#
_entry.id   AF-A0A8S2U3L9-F1
#
_cell.length_a   1.000
_cell.length_b   1.000
_cell.length_c   1.000
_cell.angle_alpha   90.00
_cell.angle_beta   90.00
_cell.angle_gamma   90.00
#
_symmetry.space_group_name_H-M   'P 1'
#
loop_
_entity.id
_entity.type
_entity.pdbx_description
1 polymer ?
#
loop_
_entity_poly.entity_id
_entity_poly.type
_entity_poly.pdbx_seq_one_letter_code
_entity_poly.pdbx_strand_id
1 'polypeptide(L)'
;CPETTQVRYLTRDDIMFRMNIPLDTAKNMHEVLHYNKTKANMEKQGLRTNELPVVRPIVPLTQAIARWAEPEIVEDFRINRERPKATIRKTQRFLTFPDYFLIQ
;
A
#
# COMPACT_ATOMS: atom_id res chain seq x y z
N CYS A 1 -8.66 -20.57 -4.86
CA CYS A 1 -7.55 -21.06 -5.68
C CYS A 1 -8.02 -21.03 -7.13
N PRO A 2 -7.35 -20.31 -8.05
CA PRO A 2 -7.73 -20.27 -9.46
C PRO A 2 -7.75 -21.65 -10.11
N GLU A 3 -6.82 -22.54 -9.74
CA GLU A 3 -6.71 -23.89 -10.30
C GLU A 3 -7.85 -24.82 -9.87
N THR A 4 -8.22 -24.79 -8.58
CA THR A 4 -9.23 -25.72 -8.03
C THR A 4 -10.61 -25.10 -7.88
N THR A 5 -10.76 -23.81 -8.17
CA THR A 5 -11.98 -22.98 -7.93
C THR A 5 -12.45 -22.91 -6.47
N GLN A 6 -11.77 -23.56 -5.53
CA GLN A 6 -12.15 -23.58 -4.12
C GLN A 6 -11.91 -22.22 -3.45
N VAL A 7 -12.83 -21.83 -2.57
CA VAL A 7 -12.77 -20.60 -1.78
C VAL A 7 -12.75 -20.91 -0.29
N ARG A 8 -12.13 -20.04 0.50
CA ARG A 8 -12.12 -20.09 1.97
C ARG A 8 -12.25 -18.67 2.49
N TYR A 9 -13.20 -18.47 3.40
CA TYR A 9 -13.38 -17.21 4.12
C TYR A 9 -12.85 -17.38 5.54
N LEU A 10 -12.04 -16.43 5.98
CA LEU A 10 -11.50 -16.37 7.33
C LEU A 10 -11.82 -15.00 7.92
N THR A 11 -12.18 -14.97 9.18
CA THR A 11 -12.38 -13.76 9.95
C THR A 11 -11.22 -13.55 10.90
N ARG A 12 -10.94 -12.29 11.21
CA ARG A 12 -9.97 -11.90 12.23
C ARG A 12 -10.49 -10.65 12.93
N ASP A 13 -10.24 -10.57 14.22
CA ASP A 13 -10.47 -9.34 14.97
C ASP A 13 -9.27 -8.41 14.77
N ASP A 14 -9.55 -7.14 14.51
CA ASP A 14 -8.54 -6.11 14.29
C ASP A 14 -9.05 -4.80 14.87
N ILE A 15 -8.14 -4.02 15.47
CA ILE A 15 -8.47 -2.73 16.10
C ILE A 15 -8.14 -1.58 15.15
N MET A 16 -7.29 -1.82 14.13
CA MET A 16 -6.74 -0.76 13.30
C MET A 16 -6.73 -1.16 11.82
N PHE A 17 -7.27 -0.27 10.99
CA PHE A 17 -7.16 -0.40 9.56
C PHE A 17 -5.81 0.14 9.07
N ARG A 18 -4.94 -0.76 8.60
CA ARG A 18 -3.64 -0.39 8.01
C ARG A 18 -3.75 -0.27 6.50
N MET A 19 -3.46 0.93 5.98
CA MET A 19 -3.42 1.17 4.54
C MET A 19 -1.99 1.40 4.07
N ASN A 20 -1.66 0.81 2.92
CA ASN A 20 -0.43 1.15 2.22
C ASN A 20 -0.67 2.41 1.38
N ILE A 21 0.28 3.33 1.36
CA ILE A 21 0.20 4.56 0.55
C ILE A 21 0.86 4.29 -0.82
N PRO A 22 0.09 4.22 -1.92
CA PRO A 22 0.62 3.99 -3.26
C PRO A 22 1.25 5.27 -3.82
N LEU A 23 2.56 5.43 -3.63
CA LEU A 23 3.31 6.61 -4.08
C LEU A 23 3.31 6.77 -5.61
N ASP A 24 3.16 5.68 -6.35
CA ASP A 24 2.99 5.63 -7.80
C ASP A 24 1.78 6.44 -8.29
N THR A 25 0.77 6.63 -7.44
CA THR A 25 -0.46 7.39 -7.77
C THR A 25 -0.38 8.86 -7.39
N ALA A 26 0.79 9.38 -7.00
CA ALA A 26 0.95 10.77 -6.60
C ALA A 26 0.76 11.73 -7.79
N LYS A 27 -0.10 12.75 -7.62
CA LYS A 27 -0.45 13.71 -8.68
C LYS A 27 0.70 14.63 -9.08
N ASN A 28 1.60 14.95 -8.14
CA ASN A 28 2.68 15.92 -8.32
C ASN A 28 4.08 15.25 -8.37
N MET A 29 4.17 14.02 -8.89
CA MET A 29 5.42 13.27 -8.93
C MET A 29 6.55 14.05 -9.64
N HIS A 30 6.25 14.76 -10.72
CA HIS A 30 7.22 15.58 -11.45
C HIS A 30 7.85 16.68 -10.58
N GLU A 31 7.03 17.39 -9.80
CA GLU A 31 7.48 18.44 -8.88
C GLU A 31 8.32 17.87 -7.74
N VAL A 32 7.91 16.73 -7.19
CA VAL A 32 8.64 16.01 -6.14
C VAL A 32 10.01 15.58 -6.66
N LEU A 33 10.09 15.04 -7.88
CA LEU A 33 11.36 14.65 -8.49
C LEU A 33 12.28 15.84 -8.73
N HIS A 34 11.75 16.96 -9.21
CA HIS A 34 12.51 18.20 -9.38
C HIS A 34 13.04 18.71 -8.03
N TYR A 35 12.18 18.79 -7.03
CA TYR A 35 12.55 19.18 -5.66
C TYR A 35 13.67 18.28 -5.10
N ASN A 36 13.53 16.96 -5.23
CA ASN A 36 14.55 16.01 -4.74
C ASN A 36 15.89 16.16 -5.47
N LYS A 37 15.89 16.43 -6.79
CA LYS A 37 17.11 16.71 -7.55
C LYS A 37 17.78 17.99 -7.08
N THR A 38 17.02 19.08 -6.93
CA THR A 38 17.54 20.37 -6.46
C THR A 38 18.11 20.26 -5.05
N LYS A 39 17.37 19.59 -4.15
CA LYS A 39 17.83 19.29 -2.80
C LYS A 39 19.15 18.51 -2.80
N ALA A 40 19.24 17.43 -3.57
CA ALA A 40 20.46 16.64 -3.66
C ALA A 40 21.65 17.43 -4.24
N ASN A 41 21.41 18.35 -5.18
CA ASN A 41 22.46 19.21 -5.73
C ASN A 41 22.95 20.25 -4.71
N MET A 42 22.05 20.86 -3.93
CA MET A 42 22.41 21.81 -2.87
C MET A 42 23.18 21.14 -1.74
N GLU A 43 22.75 19.93 -1.33
CA GLU A 43 23.45 19.12 -0.32
C GLU A 43 24.88 18.78 -0.76
N LYS A 44 25.08 18.43 -2.04
CA LYS A 44 26.43 18.22 -2.61
C LYS A 44 27.30 19.48 -2.61
N GLN A 45 26.68 20.64 -2.74
CA GLN A 45 27.36 21.94 -2.70
C GLN A 45 27.57 22.46 -1.26
N GLY A 46 27.15 21.70 -0.24
CA GLY A 46 27.25 22.11 1.17
C GLY A 46 26.32 23.27 1.54
N LEU A 47 25.35 23.60 0.68
CA LEU A 47 24.37 24.67 0.89
C LEU A 47 23.24 24.18 1.80
N ARG A 48 22.70 25.09 2.62
CA ARG A 48 21.59 24.78 3.53
C ARG A 48 20.28 24.63 2.75
N THR A 49 19.64 23.48 2.89
CA THR A 49 18.36 23.15 2.22
C THR A 49 17.13 23.84 2.84
N ASN A 50 17.29 24.53 3.97
CA ASN A 50 16.17 25.06 4.77
C ASN A 50 15.35 26.15 4.07
N GLU A 51 15.89 26.79 3.03
CA GLU A 51 15.22 27.86 2.30
C GLU A 51 14.31 27.35 1.16
N LEU A 52 14.42 26.07 0.79
CA LEU A 52 13.60 25.50 -0.26
C LEU A 52 12.19 25.17 0.26
N PRO A 53 11.11 25.59 -0.44
CA PRO A 53 9.76 25.17 -0.08
C PRO A 53 9.64 23.65 -0.19
N VAL A 54 9.19 23.00 0.88
CA VAL A 54 9.10 21.55 0.95
C VAL A 54 7.99 21.03 0.05
N VAL A 55 8.35 20.23 -0.95
CA VAL A 55 7.39 19.56 -1.84
C VAL A 55 7.21 18.11 -1.39
N ARG A 56 5.98 17.68 -1.16
CA ARG A 56 5.62 16.30 -0.78
C ARG A 56 4.73 15.63 -1.82
N PRO A 57 4.79 14.30 -1.98
CA PRO A 57 3.84 13.56 -2.81
C PRO A 57 2.40 13.78 -2.34
N ILE A 58 1.52 14.15 -3.28
CA ILE A 58 0.08 14.30 -3.05
C ILE A 58 -0.60 13.05 -3.57
N VAL A 59 -0.88 12.11 -2.66
CA VAL A 59 -1.55 10.84 -2.94
C VAL A 59 -3.03 10.94 -2.57
N PRO A 60 -3.97 10.67 -3.48
CA PRO A 60 -5.40 10.66 -3.15
C PRO A 60 -5.75 9.51 -2.20
N LEU A 61 -6.50 9.80 -1.13
CA LEU A 61 -6.97 8.78 -0.17
C LEU A 61 -7.76 7.65 -0.86
N THR A 62 -8.56 7.98 -1.86
CA THR A 62 -9.34 7.00 -2.63
C THR A 62 -8.46 5.98 -3.34
N GLN A 63 -7.26 6.37 -3.77
CA GLN A 63 -6.30 5.45 -4.38
C GLN A 63 -5.70 4.48 -3.36
N ALA A 64 -5.40 4.95 -2.14
CA ALA A 64 -4.93 4.09 -1.06
C ALA A 64 -5.98 3.04 -0.64
N ILE A 65 -7.25 3.45 -0.52
CA ILE A 65 -8.37 2.55 -0.21
C ILE A 65 -8.58 1.55 -1.35
N ALA A 66 -8.55 2.02 -2.60
CA ALA A 66 -8.69 1.14 -3.77
C ALA A 66 -7.58 0.09 -3.82
N ARG A 67 -6.32 0.50 -3.60
CA ARG A 67 -5.15 -0.39 -3.54
C ARG A 67 -5.28 -1.43 -2.43
N TRP A 68 -5.81 -1.08 -1.27
CA TRP A 68 -6.09 -2.06 -0.21
C TRP A 68 -7.18 -3.06 -0.61
N ALA A 69 -8.19 -2.63 -1.37
CA ALA A 69 -9.29 -3.48 -1.79
C ALA A 69 -8.94 -4.43 -2.97
N GLU A 70 -7.83 -4.18 -3.65
CA GLU A 70 -7.33 -4.99 -4.77
C GLU A 70 -7.00 -6.43 -4.33
N PRO A 71 -7.26 -7.44 -5.19
CA PRO A 71 -6.85 -8.80 -4.90
C PRO A 71 -5.33 -8.97 -4.92
N GLU A 72 -4.77 -9.47 -3.82
CA GLU A 72 -3.35 -9.83 -3.69
C GLU A 72 -3.13 -11.25 -4.26
N ILE A 73 -2.11 -11.40 -5.11
CA ILE A 73 -1.66 -12.72 -5.59
C ILE A 73 -0.59 -13.23 -4.64
N VAL A 74 -0.84 -14.38 -4.02
CA VAL A 74 0.11 -15.03 -3.12
C VAL A 74 0.58 -16.31 -3.79
N GLU A 75 1.85 -16.33 -4.19
CA GLU A 75 2.53 -17.49 -4.76
C GLU A 75 2.97 -18.46 -3.66
N ASP A 76 3.26 -19.71 -4.04
CA ASP A 76 3.80 -20.73 -3.13
C ASP A 76 2.95 -21.03 -1.88
N PHE A 77 1.65 -20.73 -1.93
CA PHE A 77 0.74 -20.96 -0.82
C PHE A 77 0.47 -22.45 -0.62
N ARG A 78 0.53 -22.90 0.65
CA ARG A 78 0.23 -24.29 1.03
C ARG A 78 -0.91 -24.33 2.04
N ILE A 79 -1.99 -25.05 1.69
CA ILE A 79 -3.15 -25.24 2.58
C ILE A 79 -2.80 -26.16 3.75
N ASN A 80 -2.01 -27.21 3.49
CA ASN A 80 -1.49 -28.15 4.48
C ASN A 80 -0.12 -28.70 4.02
N ARG A 81 0.57 -29.43 4.90
CA ARG A 81 1.92 -29.96 4.62
C ARG A 81 1.99 -30.97 3.47
N GLU A 82 0.87 -31.63 3.15
CA GLU A 82 0.81 -32.70 2.15
C GLU A 82 0.43 -32.19 0.75
N ARG A 83 -0.25 -31.04 0.65
CA ARG A 83 -0.67 -30.51 -0.65
C ARG A 83 0.47 -29.79 -1.38
N PRO A 84 0.43 -29.80 -2.73
CA PRO A 84 1.35 -29.02 -3.54
C PRO A 84 1.17 -27.52 -3.25
N LYS A 85 2.24 -26.76 -3.50
CA LYS A 85 2.22 -25.31 -3.53
C LYS A 85 1.28 -24.86 -4.66
N ALA A 86 0.50 -23.82 -4.41
CA ALA A 86 -0.40 -23.24 -5.40
C ALA A 86 -0.40 -21.72 -5.28
N THR A 87 -0.73 -21.04 -6.37
CA THR A 87 -0.97 -19.61 -6.35
C THR A 87 -2.41 -19.33 -5.95
N ILE A 88 -2.62 -18.43 -4.99
CA ILE A 88 -3.95 -18.04 -4.53
C ILE A 88 -4.20 -16.55 -4.74
N ARG A 89 -5.48 -16.19 -4.83
CA ARG A 89 -5.94 -14.81 -4.80
C ARG A 89 -6.56 -14.52 -3.44
N LYS A 90 -6.00 -13.54 -2.73
CA LYS A 90 -6.42 -13.13 -1.39
C LYS A 90 -7.05 -11.74 -1.45
N THR A 91 -8.20 -11.60 -0.80
CA THR A 91 -8.93 -10.33 -0.70
C THR A 91 -9.34 -10.11 0.74
N GLN A 92 -9.26 -8.86 1.21
CA GLN A 92 -9.69 -8.47 2.56
C GLN A 92 -10.87 -7.52 2.48
N ARG A 93 -11.85 -7.67 3.38
CA ARG A 93 -13.05 -6.84 3.47
C ARG A 93 -13.40 -6.65 4.94
N PHE A 94 -14.13 -5.58 5.25
CA PHE A 94 -14.71 -5.39 6.57
C PHE A 94 -15.97 -6.23 6.69
N LEU A 95 -16.05 -7.02 7.75
CA LEU A 95 -17.28 -7.73 8.12
C LEU A 95 -18.22 -6.81 8.91
N THR A 96 -17.66 -5.93 9.73
CA THR A 96 -18.38 -4.96 10.56
C THR A 96 -17.66 -3.61 10.53
N PHE A 97 -18.37 -2.54 10.89
CA PHE A 97 -17.80 -1.22 11.11
C PHE A 97 -17.94 -0.84 12.59
N PRO A 98 -16.84 -0.52 13.30
CA PRO A 98 -16.87 -0.12 14.71
C PRO A 98 -17.33 1.33 14.88
N ASP A 99 -17.70 1.69 16.11
CA ASP A 99 -18.08 3.07 16.47
C ASP A 99 -16.97 4.10 16.19
N TYR A 100 -15.71 3.67 16.39
CA TYR A 100 -14.53 4.46 16.08
C TYR A 100 -13.63 3.68 15.13
N PHE A 101 -13.36 4.26 13.96
CA PHE A 101 -12.57 3.62 12.92
C PHE A 101 -11.14 4.17 12.91
N LEU A 102 -10.22 3.42 13.52
CA LEU A 102 -8.80 3.78 13.59
C LEU A 102 -8.09 3.42 12.29
N ILE A 103 -7.36 4.39 11.72
CA ILE A 103 -6.61 4.23 10.46
C ILE A 103 -5.12 4.53 10.70
N GLN A 104 -4.24 3.68 10.16
CA GLN A 104 -2.79 3.87 10.09
C GLN A 104 -2.28 3.84 8.65
#